data_AF-A0A258FYZ3-F1
#
_entry.id   AF-A0A258FYZ3-F1
#
_cell.length_a   1.000
_cell.length_b   1.000
_cell.length_c   1.000
_cell.angle_alpha   90.00
_cell.angle_beta   90.00
_cell.angle_gamma   90.00
#
_symmetry.space_group_name_H-M   'P 1'
#
loop_
_entity.id
_entity.type
_entity.pdbx_description
1 polymer ?
#
loop_
_entity_poly.entity_id
_entity_poly.type
_entity_poly.pdbx_seq_one_letter_code
_entity_poly.pdbx_strand_id
1 'polypeptide(L)'
;MVWRAWIDRLVEWWCPKPWSTEVIENDMRAGGRSAMIMRGPNGEESAMEGVFLEVVPGERVVFTNAFTVLEQHLVLFDCRLKHIMTAVFDGLDGCKVIDTVLLQRLKDLPSVVGKGLRDGNHTDLLRSKP
;
A
#
# COMPACT_ATOMS: atom_id res chain seq x y z
N MET A 1 4.67 -17.86 3.59
CA MET A 1 4.33 -17.40 2.22
C MET A 1 3.98 -15.92 2.26
N VAL A 2 4.73 -15.08 1.54
CA VAL A 2 4.49 -13.63 1.49
C VAL A 2 3.07 -13.30 1.04
N TRP A 3 2.51 -14.07 0.10
CA TRP A 3 1.14 -13.86 -0.39
C TRP A 3 0.10 -13.76 0.73
N ARG A 4 0.12 -14.70 1.70
CA ARG A 4 -0.82 -14.68 2.85
C ARG A 4 -0.63 -13.44 3.72
N ALA A 5 0.60 -12.91 3.80
CA ALA A 5 0.84 -11.67 4.53
C ALA A 5 0.09 -10.48 3.89
N TRP A 6 -0.07 -10.48 2.56
CA TRP A 6 -0.79 -9.45 1.84
C TRP A 6 -2.31 -9.58 1.92
N ILE A 7 -2.85 -10.80 1.86
CA ILE A 7 -4.31 -11.00 1.82
C ILE A 7 -4.94 -11.08 3.22
N ASP A 8 -4.27 -11.70 4.19
CA ASP A 8 -4.90 -12.04 5.49
C ASP A 8 -4.25 -11.33 6.68
N ARG A 9 -3.02 -10.82 6.52
CA ARG A 9 -2.20 -10.30 7.63
C ARG A 9 -1.61 -8.93 7.38
N LEU A 10 -2.26 -8.14 6.51
CA LEU A 10 -1.80 -6.83 6.07
C LEU A 10 -1.48 -5.91 7.27
N VAL A 11 -2.39 -5.88 8.26
CA VAL A 11 -2.30 -5.03 9.45
C VAL A 11 -1.06 -5.26 10.31
N GLU A 12 -0.41 -6.42 10.20
CA GLU A 12 0.73 -6.77 11.03
C GLU A 12 2.02 -6.07 10.61
N TRP A 13 2.11 -5.67 9.34
CA TRP A 13 3.35 -5.17 8.74
C TRP A 13 3.18 -3.92 7.88
N TRP A 14 1.94 -3.54 7.55
CA TRP A 14 1.66 -2.41 6.67
C TRP A 14 2.22 -1.08 7.17
N CYS A 15 2.16 -0.84 8.48
CA CYS A 15 2.73 0.35 9.12
C CYS A 15 3.80 -0.03 10.14
N PRO A 16 4.88 0.77 10.27
CA PRO A 16 5.89 0.54 11.30
C PRO A 16 5.31 0.84 12.69
N LYS A 17 5.69 0.07 13.71
CA LYS A 17 5.40 0.46 15.09
C LYS A 17 6.01 1.84 15.40
N PRO A 18 5.35 2.70 16.19
CA PRO A 18 4.12 2.44 16.97
C PRO A 18 2.81 2.73 16.22
N TRP A 19 2.82 2.92 14.90
CA TRP A 19 1.59 3.08 14.15
C TRP A 19 0.80 1.77 14.11
N SER A 20 -0.50 1.89 13.95
CA SER A 20 -1.42 0.77 13.72
C SER A 20 -2.26 1.00 12.47
N THR A 21 -2.71 -0.09 11.85
CA THR A 21 -3.57 -0.06 10.67
C THR A 21 -4.91 -0.71 11.00
N GLU A 22 -5.99 -0.01 10.68
CA GLU A 22 -7.36 -0.51 10.71
C GLU A 22 -7.84 -0.69 9.27
N VAL A 23 -8.18 -1.92 8.87
CA VAL A 23 -8.71 -2.20 7.54
C VAL A 23 -10.23 -2.01 7.56
N ILE A 24 -10.72 -1.10 6.72
CA ILE A 24 -12.15 -0.85 6.51
C ILE A 24 -12.69 -1.75 5.40
N GLU A 25 -11.93 -1.88 4.30
CA GLU A 25 -12.26 -2.76 3.18
C GLU A 25 -10.98 -3.23 2.50
N ASN A 26 -10.95 -4.50 2.09
CA ASN A 26 -9.82 -5.08 1.35
C ASN A 26 -10.32 -6.13 0.36
N ASP A 27 -10.98 -5.68 -0.71
CA ASP A 27 -11.56 -6.54 -1.73
C ASP A 27 -10.49 -6.97 -2.75
N MET A 28 -9.78 -8.06 -2.45
CA MET A 28 -8.63 -8.59 -3.21
C MET A 28 -9.00 -9.20 -4.58
N ARG A 29 -9.59 -8.40 -5.46
CA ARG A 29 -9.88 -8.71 -6.87
C ARG A 29 -9.65 -7.47 -7.74
N ALA A 30 -9.47 -7.64 -9.04
CA ALA A 30 -9.41 -6.51 -9.96
C ALA A 30 -10.70 -5.66 -9.88
N GLY A 31 -10.53 -4.34 -9.72
CA GLY A 31 -11.59 -3.38 -9.47
C GLY A 31 -12.15 -3.37 -8.04
N GLY A 32 -11.62 -4.20 -7.14
CA GLY A 32 -12.00 -4.20 -5.73
C GLY A 32 -11.42 -2.98 -4.99
N ARG A 33 -12.16 -2.49 -4.00
CA ARG A 33 -11.77 -1.34 -3.18
C ARG A 33 -10.84 -1.77 -2.06
N SER A 34 -9.87 -0.91 -1.76
CA SER A 34 -9.04 -1.02 -0.55
C SER A 34 -9.18 0.29 0.23
N ALA A 35 -9.56 0.18 1.50
CA ALA A 35 -9.79 1.31 2.38
C ALA A 35 -9.27 0.97 3.78
N MET A 36 -8.47 1.86 4.35
CA MET A 36 -7.89 1.67 5.69
C MET A 36 -7.58 3.00 6.37
N ILE A 37 -7.44 2.96 7.69
CA ILE A 37 -7.04 4.09 8.52
C ILE A 37 -5.75 3.72 9.24
N MET A 38 -4.72 4.53 9.06
CA MET A 38 -3.48 4.42 9.84
C MET A 38 -3.55 5.38 11.03
N ARG A 39 -3.26 4.87 12.23
CA ARG A 39 -3.34 5.62 13.49
C ARG A 39 -1.96 5.74 14.13
N GLY A 40 -1.56 6.96 14.46
CA GLY A 40 -0.30 7.30 15.09
C GLY A 40 -0.38 7.27 16.62
N PRO A 41 0.78 7.24 17.31
CA PRO A 41 0.84 7.14 18.77
C PRO A 41 0.31 8.37 19.52
N ASN A 42 0.20 9.53 18.87
CA ASN A 42 -0.25 10.78 19.48
C ASN A 42 -1.67 11.17 19.03
N GLY A 43 -2.44 10.21 18.51
CA GLY A 43 -3.79 10.45 17.99
C GLY A 43 -3.83 10.94 16.55
N GLU A 44 -2.73 10.86 15.80
CA GLU A 44 -2.74 11.15 14.36
C GLU A 44 -3.58 10.11 13.61
N GLU A 45 -4.31 10.55 12.58
CA GLU A 45 -5.03 9.67 11.67
C GLU A 45 -4.68 9.98 10.21
N SER A 46 -4.47 8.94 9.42
CA SER A 46 -4.30 9.03 7.97
C SER A 46 -5.17 7.98 7.29
N ALA A 47 -6.28 8.43 6.70
CA ALA A 47 -7.08 7.60 5.82
C ALA A 47 -6.31 7.33 4.52
N MET A 48 -6.35 6.09 4.05
CA MET A 48 -5.85 5.68 2.76
C MET A 48 -6.92 4.86 2.05
N GLU A 49 -7.16 5.22 0.80
CA GLU A 49 -8.18 4.59 -0.02
C GLU A 49 -7.67 4.41 -1.44
N GLY A 50 -8.14 3.37 -2.10
CA GLY A 50 -7.67 3.01 -3.42
C GLY A 50 -8.41 1.83 -4.03
N VAL A 51 -7.85 1.33 -5.13
CA VAL A 51 -8.40 0.24 -5.94
C VAL A 51 -7.31 -0.75 -6.31
N PHE A 52 -7.64 -2.03 -6.26
CA PHE A 52 -6.81 -3.09 -6.85
C PHE A 52 -6.99 -3.08 -8.36
N LEU A 53 -5.93 -2.74 -9.09
CA LEU A 53 -5.92 -2.75 -10.56
C LEU A 53 -5.80 -4.19 -11.09
N GLU A 54 -5.05 -5.03 -10.38
CA GLU A 54 -4.87 -6.42 -10.74
C GLU A 54 -4.51 -7.28 -9.52
N VAL A 55 -5.07 -8.49 -9.47
CA VAL A 55 -4.76 -9.48 -8.43
C VAL A 55 -4.67 -10.84 -9.09
N VAL A 56 -3.45 -11.41 -9.11
CA VAL A 56 -3.17 -12.76 -9.58
C VAL A 56 -2.72 -13.57 -8.37
N PRO A 57 -3.55 -14.51 -7.87
CA PRO A 57 -3.28 -15.24 -6.64
C PRO A 57 -1.89 -15.88 -6.61
N GLY A 58 -1.09 -15.54 -5.60
CA GLY A 58 0.25 -16.09 -5.41
C GLY A 58 1.33 -15.53 -6.33
N GLU A 59 0.98 -14.65 -7.28
CA GLU A 59 1.89 -14.16 -8.32
C GLU A 59 2.03 -12.64 -8.31
N ARG A 60 0.92 -11.89 -8.20
CA ARG A 60 0.96 -10.43 -8.36
C ARG A 60 -0.21 -9.67 -7.72
N VAL A 61 0.09 -8.51 -7.17
CA VAL A 61 -0.90 -7.50 -6.76
C VAL A 61 -0.49 -6.15 -7.35
N VAL A 62 -1.43 -5.45 -7.98
CA VAL A 62 -1.27 -4.05 -8.41
C VAL A 62 -2.36 -3.23 -7.76
N PHE A 63 -1.95 -2.20 -7.02
CA PHE A 63 -2.83 -1.30 -6.26
C PHE A 63 -2.55 0.15 -6.63
N THR A 64 -3.58 1.00 -6.57
CA THR A 64 -3.40 2.46 -6.64
C THR A 64 -4.28 3.17 -5.63
N ASN A 65 -3.74 4.24 -5.03
CA ASN A 65 -4.52 5.20 -4.22
C ASN A 65 -4.89 6.48 -5.01
N ALA A 66 -4.67 6.49 -6.34
CA ALA A 66 -4.97 7.64 -7.18
C ALA A 66 -6.48 7.87 -7.34
N PHE A 67 -7.25 6.79 -7.30
CA PHE A 67 -8.70 6.74 -7.46
C PHE A 67 -9.33 5.94 -6.32
N THR A 68 -10.58 6.23 -6.00
CA THR A 68 -11.45 5.36 -5.19
C THR A 68 -12.74 5.04 -5.95
N VAL A 69 -13.52 4.09 -5.42
CA VAL A 69 -14.85 3.74 -5.91
C VAL A 69 -15.92 4.42 -5.05
N LEU A 70 -16.74 5.26 -5.67
CA LEU A 70 -17.94 5.84 -5.08
C LEU A 70 -19.14 5.47 -5.96
N GLU A 71 -20.14 4.80 -5.38
CA GLU A 71 -21.35 4.37 -6.11
C GLU A 71 -21.02 3.69 -7.46
N GLN A 72 -20.06 2.75 -7.43
CA GLN A 72 -19.57 2.02 -8.62
C GLN A 72 -18.82 2.87 -9.67
N HIS A 73 -18.52 4.14 -9.40
CA HIS A 73 -17.75 5.01 -10.28
C HIS A 73 -16.33 5.22 -9.74
N LEU A 74 -15.34 5.24 -10.64
CA LEU A 74 -13.97 5.64 -10.31
C LEU A 74 -13.91 7.17 -10.19
N VAL A 75 -13.52 7.65 -9.01
CA VAL A 75 -13.33 9.08 -8.73
C VAL A 75 -11.91 9.33 -8.25
N LEU A 76 -11.35 10.50 -8.59
CA LEU A 76 -10.03 10.88 -8.07
C LEU A 76 -10.11 11.02 -6.55
N PHE A 77 -9.32 10.23 -5.84
CA PHE A 77 -9.18 10.38 -4.39
C PHE A 77 -8.25 11.56 -4.11
N ASP A 78 -8.66 12.49 -3.25
CA ASP A 78 -7.82 13.64 -2.90
C ASP A 78 -6.73 13.22 -1.90
N CYS A 79 -5.72 12.54 -2.42
CA CYS A 79 -4.51 12.19 -1.69
C CYS A 79 -3.34 13.08 -2.15
N ARG A 80 -2.55 13.55 -1.17
CA ARG A 80 -1.37 14.39 -1.43
C ARG A 80 -0.32 13.72 -2.31
N LEU A 81 -0.21 12.39 -2.22
CA LEU A 81 0.69 11.58 -3.02
C LEU A 81 -0.09 10.42 -3.62
N LYS A 82 -0.02 10.32 -4.95
CA LYS A 82 -0.64 9.25 -5.72
C LYS A 82 0.42 8.20 -6.00
N HIS A 83 0.08 6.94 -5.82
CA HIS A 83 0.97 5.80 -5.96
C HIS A 83 0.31 4.75 -6.83
N ILE A 84 1.14 4.08 -7.63
CA ILE A 84 0.83 2.76 -8.17
C ILE A 84 1.87 1.81 -7.59
N MET A 85 1.41 0.92 -6.71
CA MET A 85 2.23 -0.09 -6.07
C MET A 85 2.01 -1.43 -6.78
N THR A 86 3.09 -2.05 -7.21
CA THR A 86 3.11 -3.40 -7.80
C THR A 86 3.94 -4.33 -6.93
N ALA A 87 3.32 -5.38 -6.41
CA ALA A 87 3.96 -6.45 -5.68
C ALA A 87 3.99 -7.72 -6.55
N VAL A 88 5.17 -8.25 -6.82
CA VAL A 88 5.38 -9.51 -7.56
C VAL A 88 5.92 -10.56 -6.60
N PHE A 89 5.33 -11.75 -6.62
CA PHE A 89 5.59 -12.82 -5.67
C PHE A 89 6.31 -13.97 -6.39
N ASP A 90 7.26 -14.61 -5.71
CA ASP A 90 8.03 -15.75 -6.25
C ASP A 90 7.51 -17.12 -5.78
N GLY A 91 6.32 -17.15 -5.20
CA GLY A 91 5.62 -18.38 -4.80
C GLY A 91 5.90 -18.88 -3.39
N LEU A 92 7.02 -18.53 -2.73
CA LEU A 92 7.36 -19.12 -1.42
C LEU A 92 7.91 -18.11 -0.38
N ASP A 93 8.95 -17.33 -0.74
CA ASP A 93 9.83 -16.70 0.26
C ASP A 93 10.07 -15.19 0.05
N GLY A 94 9.66 -14.63 -1.09
CA GLY A 94 9.96 -13.25 -1.44
C GLY A 94 8.84 -12.52 -2.17
N CYS A 95 8.90 -11.20 -2.06
CA CYS A 95 8.12 -10.30 -2.90
C CYS A 95 9.00 -9.13 -3.31
N LYS A 96 8.96 -8.78 -4.59
CA LYS A 96 9.51 -7.53 -5.11
C LYS A 96 8.39 -6.51 -5.17
N VAL A 97 8.53 -5.43 -4.42
CA VAL A 97 7.60 -4.30 -4.47
C VAL A 97 8.22 -3.18 -5.30
N ILE A 98 7.45 -2.67 -6.25
CA ILE A 98 7.76 -1.49 -7.05
C ILE A 98 6.68 -0.46 -6.72
N ASP A 99 7.06 0.64 -6.10
CA ASP A 99 6.14 1.75 -5.82
C ASP A 99 6.46 2.94 -6.73
N THR A 100 5.51 3.29 -7.59
CA THR A 100 5.61 4.43 -8.49
C THR A 100 4.84 5.60 -7.92
N VAL A 101 5.56 6.65 -7.49
CA VAL A 101 4.95 7.87 -6.97
C VAL A 101 4.67 8.86 -8.09
N LEU A 102 3.41 9.24 -8.23
CA LEU A 102 2.93 10.27 -9.14
C LEU A 102 2.78 11.58 -8.36
N LEU A 103 3.66 12.53 -8.66
CA LEU A 103 3.60 13.88 -8.11
C LEU A 103 2.71 14.75 -8.99
N GLN A 104 1.72 15.40 -8.38
CA GLN A 104 0.92 16.39 -9.09
C GLN A 104 1.70 17.67 -9.38
N ARG A 105 2.68 18.01 -8.52
CA ARG A 105 3.47 19.23 -8.65
C ARG A 105 4.94 18.94 -8.38
N LEU A 106 5.80 19.45 -9.25
CA LEU A 106 7.26 19.24 -9.16
C LEU A 106 7.84 19.74 -7.83
N LYS A 107 7.28 20.81 -7.25
CA LYS A 107 7.71 21.37 -5.96
C LYS A 107 7.58 20.41 -4.77
N ASP A 108 6.75 19.37 -4.91
CA ASP A 108 6.51 18.40 -3.84
C ASP A 108 7.61 17.29 -3.85
N LEU A 109 8.41 17.17 -4.92
CA LEU A 109 9.46 16.17 -5.10
C LEU A 109 10.48 16.07 -3.95
N PRO A 110 11.04 17.18 -3.42
CA PRO A 110 12.04 17.10 -2.34
C PRO A 110 11.48 16.47 -1.05
N SER A 111 10.20 16.70 -0.76
CA SER A 111 9.53 16.16 0.44
C SER A 111 9.32 14.65 0.39
N VAL A 112 9.27 14.08 -0.82
CA VAL A 112 9.03 12.66 -1.08
C VAL A 112 10.35 11.88 -1.13
N VAL A 113 11.34 12.42 -1.83
CA VAL A 113 12.68 11.80 -1.91
C VAL A 113 13.36 11.74 -0.53
N GLY A 114 13.14 12.75 0.32
CA GLY A 114 13.78 12.86 1.64
C GLY A 114 13.21 11.98 2.75
N LYS A 115 12.03 11.35 2.58
CA LYS A 115 11.33 10.64 3.67
C LYS A 115 11.23 9.11 3.53
N GLY A 116 11.49 8.53 2.37
CA GLY A 116 11.28 7.07 2.20
C GLY A 116 11.72 6.45 0.88
N LEU A 117 12.43 7.18 0.01
CA LEU A 117 12.99 6.62 -1.23
C LEU A 117 14.49 6.28 -1.13
N ARG A 118 15.23 6.90 -0.20
CA ARG A 118 16.64 6.58 0.06
C ARG A 118 16.80 5.36 0.96
N ASP A 119 15.97 5.27 1.98
CA ASP A 119 15.80 4.07 2.79
C ASP A 119 14.63 3.35 2.16
N GLY A 120 14.88 2.57 1.11
CA GLY A 120 13.81 1.83 0.47
C GLY A 120 13.01 1.09 1.54
N ASN A 121 11.70 0.93 1.34
CA ASN A 121 10.85 0.02 2.11
C ASN A 121 11.34 -1.46 2.06
N HIS A 122 12.60 -1.72 1.70
CA HIS A 122 13.46 -2.80 2.16
C HIS A 122 13.59 -2.79 3.70
N THR A 123 12.48 -2.90 4.42
CA THR A 123 12.56 -3.75 5.61
C THR A 123 12.50 -5.17 5.05
N ASP A 124 13.41 -6.03 5.45
CA ASP A 124 13.43 -7.46 5.16
C ASP A 124 12.10 -8.12 5.57
N LEU A 125 11.05 -7.98 4.74
CA LEU A 125 9.66 -8.30 5.11
C LEU A 125 9.39 -9.79 5.34
N LEU A 126 10.40 -10.66 5.18
CA LEU A 126 10.38 -12.05 5.66
C LEU A 126 11.71 -12.58 6.22
N ARG A 127 12.78 -11.78 6.29
CA ARG A 127 14.09 -12.23 6.79
C ARG A 127 14.52 -11.46 8.02
N SER A 128 13.74 -11.55 9.09
CA SER A 128 14.29 -11.61 10.45
C SER A 128 13.15 -11.64 11.46
N LYS A 129 12.86 -12.82 12.00
CA LYS A 129 12.93 -13.06 13.45
C LYS A 129 13.36 -14.52 13.65
N PRO A 130 14.14 -14.82 14.71
CA PRO A 130 14.69 -16.15 14.96
C PRO A 130 13.61 -17.22 15.14
#